data_AF-A0A1H5D5L3-F1
#
_entry.id   AF-A0A1H5D5L3-F1
#
_cell.length_a   1.000
_cell.length_b   1.000
_cell.length_c   1.000
_cell.angle_alpha   90.00
_cell.angle_beta   90.00
_cell.angle_gamma   90.00
#
_symmetry.space_group_name_H-M   'P 1'
#
loop_
_entity.id
_entity.type
_entity.pdbx_description
1 polymer ?
#
loop_
_entity_poly.entity_id
_entity_poly.type
_entity_poly.pdbx_seq_one_letter_code
_entity_poly.pdbx_strand_id
1 'polypeptide(L)'
;MPDIDRAVGAVLGSAVGDALGAPFEFGLPGAFRERFPEGVGELCGGGGWDPGEATDDTQMAVLLGESLLERGGLDLPDVFERFRRWAAADPKDIGLQTEQVLSGGDAWDVAAARGRTETMAAAA
;
A
#
# COMPACT_ATOMS: atom_id res chain seq x y z
N MET A 1 6.42 27.07 -0.98
CA MET A 1 5.97 25.76 -0.47
C MET A 1 5.20 25.09 -1.59
N PRO A 2 5.29 23.77 -1.79
CA PRO A 2 4.36 23.09 -2.68
C PRO A 2 2.92 23.48 -2.28
N ASP A 3 2.06 23.59 -3.28
CA ASP A 3 0.65 23.88 -3.09
C ASP A 3 0.04 22.83 -2.15
N ILE A 4 -0.36 23.26 -0.94
CA ILE A 4 -0.85 22.36 0.12
C ILE A 4 -2.05 21.57 -0.39
N ASP A 5 -2.91 22.18 -1.22
CA ASP A 5 -4.08 21.51 -1.78
C ASP A 5 -3.68 20.35 -2.68
N ARG A 6 -2.57 20.49 -3.43
CA ARG A 6 -2.03 19.39 -4.25
C ARG A 6 -1.42 18.28 -3.39
N ALA A 7 -0.72 18.64 -2.31
CA ALA A 7 -0.14 17.64 -1.41
C ALA A 7 -1.24 16.83 -0.70
N VAL A 8 -2.26 17.52 -0.17
CA VAL A 8 -3.44 16.89 0.43
C VAL A 8 -4.19 16.06 -0.61
N GLY A 9 -4.42 16.61 -1.80
CA GLY A 9 -5.08 15.90 -2.89
C GLY A 9 -4.32 14.65 -3.36
N ALA A 10 -2.99 14.64 -3.33
CA ALA A 10 -2.19 13.46 -3.65
C ALA A 10 -2.37 12.34 -2.61
N VAL A 11 -2.33 12.67 -1.32
CA VAL A 11 -2.50 11.68 -0.25
C VAL A 11 -3.94 11.14 -0.24
N LEU A 12 -4.94 12.02 -0.27
CA LEU A 12 -6.34 11.60 -0.29
C LEU A 12 -6.71 10.88 -1.58
N GLY A 13 -6.21 11.35 -2.73
CA GLY A 13 -6.44 10.72 -4.02
C GLY A 13 -5.84 9.32 -4.11
N SER A 14 -4.67 9.09 -3.49
CA SER A 14 -4.08 7.75 -3.37
C SER A 14 -4.99 6.81 -2.58
N ALA A 15 -5.48 7.25 -1.40
CA ALA A 15 -6.36 6.44 -0.56
C ALA A 15 -7.73 6.16 -1.19
N VAL A 16 -8.29 7.15 -1.89
CA VAL A 16 -9.53 6.98 -2.65
C VAL A 16 -9.32 6.01 -3.83
N GLY A 17 -8.17 6.11 -4.52
CA GLY A 17 -7.81 5.23 -5.62
C GLY A 17 -7.65 3.77 -5.18
N ASP A 18 -6.97 3.55 -4.07
CA ASP A 18 -6.86 2.27 -3.38
C ASP A 18 -8.25 1.68 -3.09
N ALA A 19 -9.05 2.33 -2.24
CA ALA A 19 -10.35 1.81 -1.83
C ALA A 19 -11.35 1.62 -3.00
N LEU A 20 -11.24 2.43 -4.06
CA LEU A 20 -12.03 2.28 -5.29
C LEU A 20 -11.58 1.05 -6.12
N GLY A 21 -10.27 0.78 -6.14
CA GLY A 21 -9.66 -0.29 -6.92
C GLY A 21 -9.75 -1.65 -6.26
N ALA A 22 -9.68 -1.72 -4.93
CA ALA A 22 -9.58 -2.95 -4.14
C ALA A 22 -10.65 -4.02 -4.51
N PRO A 23 -11.94 -3.70 -4.72
CA PRO A 23 -12.94 -4.69 -5.10
C PRO A 23 -12.73 -5.33 -6.49
N PHE A 24 -11.90 -4.72 -7.33
CA PHE A 24 -11.65 -5.13 -8.71
C PHE A 24 -10.27 -5.78 -8.91
N GLU A 25 -9.47 -5.85 -7.85
CA GLU A 25 -8.18 -6.55 -7.87
C GLU A 25 -8.39 -8.03 -8.27
N PHE A 26 -7.48 -8.54 -9.11
CA PHE A 26 -7.56 -9.88 -9.73
C PHE A 26 -8.82 -10.14 -10.58
N GLY A 27 -9.68 -9.13 -10.78
CA GLY A 27 -10.85 -9.19 -11.62
C GLY A 27 -10.53 -9.19 -13.12
N LEU A 28 -11.53 -9.56 -13.93
CA LEU A 28 -11.38 -9.49 -15.38
C LEU A 28 -11.27 -8.03 -15.85
N PRO A 29 -10.46 -7.75 -16.89
CA PRO A 29 -10.42 -6.44 -17.52
C PRO A 29 -11.82 -5.97 -17.91
N GLY A 30 -12.20 -4.77 -17.47
CA GLY A 30 -13.51 -4.19 -17.76
C GLY A 30 -14.55 -4.34 -16.65
N ALA A 31 -14.30 -5.14 -15.62
CA ALA A 31 -15.22 -5.33 -14.49
C ALA A 31 -15.68 -4.00 -13.85
N PHE A 32 -14.77 -3.03 -13.69
CA PHE A 32 -15.11 -1.68 -13.22
C PHE A 32 -16.13 -0.99 -14.15
N ARG A 33 -15.92 -1.04 -15.47
CA ARG A 33 -16.82 -0.38 -16.45
C ARG A 33 -18.17 -1.08 -16.56
N GLU A 34 -18.19 -2.40 -16.39
CA GLU A 34 -19.44 -3.16 -16.32
C GLU A 34 -20.25 -2.77 -15.08
N ARG A 35 -19.58 -2.60 -13.94
CA ARG A 35 -20.22 -2.16 -12.69
C ARG A 35 -20.67 -0.70 -12.75
N PHE A 36 -19.88 0.17 -13.35
CA PHE A 36 -20.08 1.62 -13.44
C PHE A 36 -20.07 2.08 -14.92
N PRO A 37 -21.16 1.85 -15.68
CA PRO A 37 -21.21 2.16 -17.11
C PRO A 37 -21.07 3.65 -17.43
N GLU A 38 -21.50 4.52 -16.52
CA GLU A 38 -21.36 5.99 -16.63
C GLU A 38 -19.94 6.49 -16.26
N GLY A 39 -19.04 5.58 -15.86
CA GLY A 39 -17.64 5.89 -15.52
C GLY A 39 -17.44 6.54 -14.15
N VAL A 40 -18.51 6.94 -13.45
CA VAL A 40 -18.46 7.44 -12.08
C VAL A 40 -18.53 6.24 -11.13
N GLY A 41 -17.42 5.93 -10.49
CA GLY A 41 -17.33 4.88 -9.48
C GLY A 41 -17.82 5.36 -8.11
N GLU A 42 -18.34 4.42 -7.33
CA GLU A 42 -18.63 4.59 -5.90
C GLU A 42 -17.68 3.69 -5.09
N LEU A 43 -17.34 4.10 -3.87
CA LEU A 43 -16.57 3.28 -2.92
C LEU A 43 -17.47 2.16 -2.36
N CYS A 44 -17.92 1.24 -3.22
CA CYS A 44 -18.97 0.29 -2.92
C CYS A 44 -18.51 -0.94 -2.14
N GLY A 45 -17.20 -1.14 -1.96
CA GLY A 45 -16.64 -2.38 -1.46
C GLY A 45 -16.85 -3.56 -2.44
N GLY A 46 -16.63 -4.78 -1.97
CA GLY A 46 -16.64 -6.01 -2.76
C GLY A 46 -15.30 -6.75 -2.70
N GLY A 47 -15.26 -8.00 -3.17
CA GLY A 47 -14.04 -8.81 -3.11
C GLY A 47 -13.55 -9.13 -1.69
N GLY A 48 -14.43 -8.99 -0.68
CA GLY A 48 -14.09 -9.11 0.73
C GLY A 48 -13.91 -7.77 1.45
N TRP A 49 -13.85 -6.64 0.73
CA TRP A 49 -13.70 -5.28 1.26
C TRP A 49 -15.03 -4.61 1.60
N ASP A 50 -15.05 -3.88 2.72
CA ASP A 50 -16.14 -2.98 3.09
C ASP A 50 -16.11 -1.70 2.24
N PRO A 51 -17.25 -1.00 2.09
CA PRO A 51 -17.33 0.28 1.39
C PRO A 51 -16.32 1.31 1.93
N GLY A 52 -15.34 1.69 1.10
CA GLY A 52 -14.31 2.68 1.45
C GLY A 52 -13.20 2.17 2.36
N GLU A 53 -13.13 0.86 2.61
CA GLU A 53 -12.02 0.23 3.33
C GLU A 53 -10.71 0.37 2.53
N ALA A 54 -9.63 0.70 3.22
CA ALA A 54 -8.28 0.84 2.67
C ALA A 54 -7.51 -0.48 2.73
N THR A 55 -6.67 -0.76 1.72
CA THR A 55 -5.80 -1.95 1.68
C THR A 55 -4.40 -1.64 2.23
N ASP A 56 -3.45 -2.55 2.01
CA ASP A 56 -2.04 -2.37 2.37
C ASP A 56 -1.42 -1.09 1.80
N ASP A 57 -1.78 -0.67 0.57
CA ASP A 57 -1.33 0.57 -0.05
C ASP A 57 -1.50 1.78 0.89
N THR A 58 -2.72 2.04 1.36
CA THR A 58 -3.00 3.17 2.26
C THR A 58 -2.50 2.91 3.67
N GLN A 59 -2.62 1.69 4.19
CA GLN A 59 -2.18 1.35 5.54
C GLN A 59 -0.67 1.58 5.72
N MET A 60 0.14 1.12 4.76
CA MET A 60 1.59 1.33 4.76
C MET A 60 1.96 2.80 4.50
N ALA A 61 1.22 3.51 3.64
CA ALA A 61 1.44 4.95 3.42
C ALA A 61 1.22 5.77 4.69
N VAL A 62 0.21 5.44 5.52
CA VAL A 62 -0.04 6.09 6.81
C VAL A 62 1.14 5.86 7.76
N LEU A 63 1.64 4.63 7.89
CA LEU A 63 2.78 4.32 8.76
C LEU A 63 4.06 5.07 8.35
N LEU A 64 4.29 5.22 7.04
CA LEU A 64 5.38 6.05 6.51
C LEU A 64 5.17 7.53 6.90
N GLY A 65 3.96 8.06 6.73
CA GLY A 65 3.61 9.43 7.10
C GLY A 65 3.83 9.71 8.59
N GLU A 66 3.39 8.80 9.46
CA GLU A 66 3.62 8.87 10.91
C GLU A 66 5.12 8.86 11.24
N SER A 67 5.90 8.02 10.56
CA SER A 67 7.36 7.98 10.76
C SER A 67 8.01 9.30 10.37
N LEU A 68 7.66 9.86 9.21
CA LEU A 68 8.21 11.14 8.76
C LEU A 68 7.92 12.27 9.76
N LEU A 69 6.72 12.29 10.34
CA LEU A 69 6.31 13.29 11.32
C LEU A 69 7.04 13.11 12.66
N GLU A 70 7.11 11.88 13.18
CA GLU A 70 7.70 11.60 14.50
C GLU A 70 9.23 11.63 14.50
N ARG A 71 9.86 11.25 13.39
CA ARG A 71 11.32 11.20 13.22
C ARG A 71 11.89 12.51 12.66
N GLY A 72 11.04 13.40 12.16
CA GLY A 72 11.44 14.67 11.55
C GLY A 72 12.16 14.50 10.20
N GLY A 73 11.94 13.38 9.52
CA GLY A 73 12.63 12.99 8.29
C GLY A 73 12.53 11.49 8.01
N LEU A 74 13.16 11.04 6.93
CA LEU A 74 13.18 9.63 6.58
C LEU A 74 14.15 8.84 7.47
N ASP A 75 13.60 7.91 8.24
CA ASP A 75 14.34 6.97 9.10
C ASP A 75 13.98 5.53 8.65
N LEU A 76 14.80 4.96 7.77
CA LEU A 76 14.55 3.65 7.16
C LEU A 76 14.41 2.50 8.18
N PRO A 77 15.27 2.39 9.22
CA PRO A 77 15.06 1.40 10.28
C PRO A 77 13.69 1.54 10.96
N ASP A 78 13.24 2.76 11.25
CA ASP A 78 11.96 3.00 11.92
C ASP A 78 10.76 2.64 11.03
N VAL A 79 10.78 3.05 9.75
CA VAL A 79 9.76 2.66 8.76
C VAL A 79 9.68 1.13 8.62
N PHE A 80 10.83 0.47 8.51
CA PHE A 80 10.89 -0.99 8.39
C PHE A 80 10.26 -1.68 9.60
N GLU A 81 10.60 -1.24 10.81
CA GLU A 81 10.02 -1.80 12.04
C GLU A 81 8.50 -1.59 12.14
N ARG A 82 7.98 -0.44 11.72
CA ARG A 82 6.52 -0.21 11.65
C ARG A 82 5.85 -1.17 10.69
N PHE A 83 6.41 -1.34 9.49
CA PHE A 83 5.90 -2.29 8.51
C PHE A 83 5.95 -3.72 9.02
N ARG A 84 7.00 -4.13 9.74
CA ARG A 84 7.06 -5.46 10.37
C ARG A 84 5.98 -5.67 11.41
N ARG A 85 5.71 -4.67 12.27
CA ARG A 85 4.62 -4.73 13.26
C ARG A 85 3.26 -4.83 12.59
N TRP A 86 3.05 -4.08 11.52
CA TRP A 86 1.83 -4.14 10.71
C TRP A 86 1.67 -5.52 10.06
N ALA A 87 2.70 -6.05 9.39
CA ALA A 87 2.66 -7.38 8.79
C ALA A 87 2.41 -8.49 9.84
N ALA A 88 3.02 -8.36 11.02
CA ALA A 88 2.80 -9.29 12.14
C ALA A 88 1.39 -9.21 12.75
N ALA A 89 0.63 -8.15 12.46
CA ALA A 89 -0.77 -8.00 12.86
C ALA A 89 -1.73 -8.73 11.90
N ASP A 90 -1.20 -9.48 10.93
CA ASP A 90 -1.97 -10.27 9.95
C ASP A 90 -2.98 -9.40 9.18
N PRO A 91 -2.50 -8.40 8.41
CA PRO A 91 -3.37 -7.53 7.65
C PRO A 91 -4.15 -8.37 6.63
N LYS A 92 -5.36 -7.92 6.31
CA LYS A 92 -6.26 -8.60 5.38
C LYS A 92 -5.64 -8.82 3.99
N ASP A 93 -4.75 -7.92 3.61
CA ASP A 93 -3.99 -8.02 2.38
C ASP A 93 -2.54 -7.57 2.61
N ILE A 94 -1.63 -8.26 1.91
CA ILE A 94 -0.20 -7.99 1.87
C ILE A 94 0.39 -8.71 0.66
N GLY A 95 1.06 -7.96 -0.21
CA GLY A 95 1.75 -8.57 -1.35
C GLY A 95 2.81 -9.59 -0.92
N LEU A 96 2.90 -10.73 -1.63
CA LEU A 96 3.80 -11.85 -1.30
C LEU A 96 5.26 -11.44 -1.07
N GLN A 97 5.78 -10.53 -1.91
CA GLN A 97 7.15 -10.04 -1.76
C GLN A 97 7.31 -9.18 -0.49
N THR A 98 6.33 -8.33 -0.22
CA THR A 98 6.29 -7.49 0.98
C THR A 98 6.25 -8.36 2.24
N GLU A 99 5.37 -9.37 2.25
CA GLU A 99 5.28 -10.34 3.35
C GLU A 99 6.60 -11.07 3.57
N GLN A 100 7.22 -11.60 2.50
CA GLN A 100 8.48 -12.32 2.58
C GLN A 100 9.61 -11.46 3.18
N VAL A 101 9.69 -10.19 2.79
CA VAL A 101 10.72 -9.26 3.28
C VAL A 101 10.48 -8.89 4.74
N LEU A 102 9.24 -8.61 5.14
CA LEU A 102 8.90 -8.12 6.48
C LEU A 102 8.83 -9.23 7.55
N SER A 103 8.45 -10.45 7.15
CA SER A 103 8.46 -11.63 8.02
C SER A 103 9.86 -12.20 8.25
N GLY A 104 10.83 -11.80 7.43
CA GLY A 104 12.24 -12.16 7.58
C GLY A 104 12.87 -11.71 8.90
N GLY A 105 14.00 -12.34 9.25
CA GLY A 105 14.77 -11.99 10.45
C GLY A 105 15.85 -10.92 10.24
N ASP A 106 16.04 -10.49 9.00
CA ASP A 106 17.15 -9.60 8.61
C ASP A 106 16.93 -8.16 9.09
N ALA A 107 18.03 -7.43 9.28
CA ALA A 107 17.98 -5.98 9.46
C ALA A 107 17.52 -5.30 8.16
N TRP A 108 16.96 -4.08 8.29
CA TRP A 108 16.32 -3.37 7.16
C TRP A 108 17.22 -3.24 5.92
N ASP A 109 18.51 -3.02 6.11
CA ASP A 109 19.50 -2.79 5.05
C ASP A 109 19.84 -4.08 4.31
N VAL A 110 19.97 -5.18 5.05
CA VAL A 110 20.17 -6.53 4.50
C VAL A 110 18.92 -6.98 3.73
N ALA A 111 17.74 -6.82 4.34
CA ALA A 111 16.47 -7.16 3.72
C ALA A 111 16.25 -6.37 2.41
N ALA A 112 16.53 -5.07 2.42
CA ALA A 112 16.44 -4.23 1.23
C ALA A 112 17.44 -4.62 0.13
N ALA A 113 18.66 -5.04 0.49
CA ALA A 113 19.65 -5.50 -0.48
C ALA A 113 19.27 -6.83 -1.13
N ARG A 114 18.73 -7.78 -0.35
CA ARG A 114 18.26 -9.07 -0.84
C ARG A 114 17.06 -8.92 -1.77
N GLY A 115 16.05 -8.15 -1.34
CA GLY A 115 14.85 -7.90 -2.14
C GLY A 115 15.16 -7.32 -3.52
N ARG A 116 16.11 -6.37 -3.62
CA ARG A 116 16.56 -5.84 -4.92
C ARG A 116 17.14 -6.92 -5.84
N THR A 117 17.92 -7.84 -5.28
CA THR A 117 18.59 -8.88 -6.06
C THR A 117 17.58 -9.93 -6.55
N GLU A 118 16.64 -10.31 -5.69
CA GLU A 118 15.58 -11.29 -6.00
C GLU A 118 14.60 -10.74 -7.06
N THR A 119 14.18 -9.48 -6.96
CA THR A 119 13.33 -8.84 -7.99
C THR A 119 14.04 -8.74 -9.34
N MET A 120 15.32 -8.40 -9.37
CA MET A 120 16.08 -8.34 -10.63
C MET A 120 16.26 -9.72 -11.28
N ALA A 121 16.38 -10.77 -10.47
CA ALA A 121 16.49 -12.15 -10.97
C ALA A 121 15.16 -12.68 -11.50
N ALA A 122 14.02 -12.30 -10.90
CA ALA A 122 12.68 -12.73 -11.33
C ALA A 122 12.20 -12.03 -12.62
N ALA A 123 12.83 -10.91 -13.00
CA ALA A 123 12.49 -10.13 -14.19
C ALA A 123 13.33 -10.46 -15.44
N ALA A 124 14.21 -11.47 -15.37
CA ALA A 124 15.13 -11.90 -16.44
C ALA A 124 14.73 -13.28 -17.00
#